data_AF-A0AAE7JTP2-F1
#
_entry.id   AF-A0AAE7JTP2-F1
#
_cell.length_a   1.000
_cell.length_b   1.000
_cell.length_c   1.000
_cell.angle_alpha   90.00
_cell.angle_beta   90.00
_cell.angle_gamma   90.00
#
_symmetry.space_group_name_H-M   'P 1'
#
loop_
_entity.id
_entity.type
_entity.pdbx_description
1 polymer ?
#
loop_
_entity_poly.entity_id
_entity_poly.type
_entity_poly.pdbx_seq_one_letter_code
_entity_poly.pdbx_strand_id
1 'polypeptide(L)'
;MGTMIVDGNIGLDLEKMLLDNIGQVANEHGISIETAIQLVSERIPNLILKISEIYKSSLEKNKEEYINYNNDLIKGFEGRLYETWKAPLDIFELLIVMCREMGGEINSKFRKKEFTEKSYKLEVLTRLHAHTVNIACEIMQLLKGGYADGAMARWRSMHESAVISRVIDSSSDEVAKKYYLHKSIDDF
;
A
#
# COMPACT_ATOMS: atom_id res chain seq x y z
N MET A 1 -7.15 17.76 -24.73
CA MET A 1 -8.20 18.26 -23.81
C MET A 1 -8.26 17.26 -22.65
N GLY A 2 -7.79 17.52 -21.44
CA GLY A 2 -7.04 18.65 -20.88
C GLY A 2 -5.89 18.14 -20.00
N THR A 3 -4.80 18.89 -19.98
CA THR A 3 -3.67 18.73 -19.07
C THR A 3 -4.10 19.17 -17.67
N MET A 4 -4.51 18.20 -16.83
CA MET A 4 -4.82 18.40 -15.40
C MET A 4 -3.72 17.85 -14.49
N ILE A 5 -2.46 17.89 -14.95
CA ILE A 5 -1.33 17.87 -14.04
C ILE A 5 -0.62 19.20 -14.25
N VAL A 6 -1.07 20.19 -13.48
CA VAL A 6 -0.23 21.33 -13.13
C VAL A 6 0.95 20.70 -12.42
N ASP A 7 2.15 20.87 -13.00
CA ASP A 7 3.40 20.52 -12.35
C ASP A 7 3.30 20.96 -10.89
N GLY A 8 3.44 20.00 -9.96
CA GLY A 8 3.32 20.19 -8.52
C GLY A 8 4.44 21.04 -7.92
N ASN A 9 4.92 22.04 -8.65
CA ASN A 9 5.60 23.18 -8.12
C ASN A 9 4.65 24.36 -8.31
N ILE A 10 3.90 24.71 -7.26
CA ILE A 10 3.01 25.86 -7.31
C ILE A 10 3.81 27.14 -7.61
N GLY A 11 5.16 27.12 -7.53
CA GLY A 11 6.01 28.26 -7.83
C GLY A 11 5.72 29.48 -6.94
N LEU A 12 4.85 29.27 -5.94
CA LEU A 12 4.46 30.25 -4.96
C LEU A 12 5.50 30.17 -3.86
N ASP A 13 6.44 31.10 -3.91
CA ASP A 13 7.19 31.49 -2.73
C ASP A 13 6.21 32.23 -1.80
N LEU A 14 5.39 31.44 -1.09
CA LEU A 14 4.36 31.94 -0.19
C LEU A 14 4.95 32.86 0.87
N GLU A 15 6.18 32.57 1.30
CA GLU A 15 6.91 33.38 2.26
C GLU A 15 7.22 34.76 1.68
N LYS A 16 7.82 34.82 0.48
CA LYS A 16 8.08 36.08 -0.20
C LYS A 16 6.80 36.85 -0.51
N MET A 17 5.75 36.17 -1.00
CA MET A 17 4.47 36.83 -1.27
C MET A 17 3.81 37.37 -0.01
N LEU A 18 3.92 36.67 1.12
CA LEU A 18 3.41 37.15 2.41
C LEU A 18 4.21 38.36 2.88
N LEU A 19 5.55 38.30 2.81
CA LEU A 19 6.43 39.40 3.21
C LEU A 19 6.25 40.65 2.34
N ASP A 20 6.14 40.49 1.03
CA ASP A 20 5.90 41.59 0.08
C ASP A 20 4.55 42.27 0.37
N ASN A 21 3.50 41.49 0.60
CA ASN A 21 2.17 42.02 0.94
C ASN A 21 2.14 42.69 2.32
N ILE A 22 2.82 42.13 3.33
CA ILE A 22 2.93 42.75 4.67
C ILE A 22 3.66 44.09 4.57
N GLY A 23 4.77 44.14 3.81
CA GLY A 23 5.51 45.38 3.56
C GLY A 23 4.69 46.44 2.83
N GLN A 24 3.87 46.02 1.86
CA GLN A 24 2.97 46.92 1.15
C GLN A 24 1.88 47.48 2.07
N VAL A 25 1.24 46.65 2.89
CA VAL A 25 0.22 47.08 3.87
C VAL A 25 0.82 48.05 4.90
N ALA A 26 2.04 47.78 5.38
CA ALA A 26 2.76 48.65 6.30
C ALA A 26 2.99 50.05 5.70
N ASN A 27 3.45 50.10 4.44
CA ASN A 27 3.70 51.34 3.72
C ASN A 27 2.41 52.12 3.40
N GLU A 28 1.35 51.44 2.93
CA GLU A 28 0.08 52.08 2.56
C GLU A 28 -0.65 52.71 3.74
N HIS A 29 -0.52 52.12 4.94
CA HIS A 29 -1.20 52.59 6.15
C HIS A 29 -0.28 53.39 7.07
N GLY A 30 1.00 53.58 6.71
CA GLY A 30 1.98 54.29 7.53
C GLY A 30 2.22 53.65 8.89
N ILE A 31 2.06 52.33 8.99
CA ILE A 31 2.21 51.56 10.24
C ILE A 31 3.54 50.81 10.28
N SER A 32 4.02 50.48 11.48
CA SER A 32 5.23 49.65 11.63
C SER A 32 5.01 48.25 11.07
N ILE A 33 6.11 47.61 10.67
CA ILE A 33 6.09 46.22 10.18
C ILE A 33 5.57 45.29 11.28
N GLU A 34 5.95 45.48 12.56
CA GLU A 34 5.41 44.70 13.66
C GLU A 34 3.88 44.84 13.78
N THR A 35 3.34 46.05 13.62
CA THR A 35 1.89 46.28 13.64
C THR A 35 1.18 45.62 12.45
N ALA A 36 1.79 45.67 11.26
CA ALA A 36 1.26 45.00 10.07
C ALA A 36 1.25 43.46 10.24
N ILE A 37 2.33 42.89 10.80
CA ILE A 37 2.41 41.46 11.12
C ILE A 37 1.31 41.06 12.11
N GLN A 38 1.06 41.88 13.15
CA GLN A 38 0.02 41.61 14.14
C GLN A 38 -1.37 41.57 13.50
N LEU A 39 -1.71 42.58 12.70
CA LEU A 39 -2.99 42.69 12.00
C LEU A 39 -3.22 41.54 11.00
N VAL A 40 -2.17 41.13 10.30
CA VAL A 40 -2.22 39.98 9.38
C VAL A 40 -2.36 38.68 10.15
N SER A 41 -1.59 38.49 11.23
CA SER A 41 -1.64 37.29 12.08
C SER A 41 -3.03 37.08 12.69
N GLU A 42 -3.72 38.15 13.07
CA GLU A 42 -5.10 38.07 13.58
C GLU A 42 -6.12 37.67 12.49
N ARG A 43 -5.80 37.89 11.21
CA ARG A 43 -6.69 37.58 10.07
C ARG A 43 -6.36 36.27 9.37
N ILE A 44 -5.13 35.77 9.49
CA ILE A 44 -4.67 34.51 8.90
C ILE A 44 -5.60 33.34 9.27
N PRO A 45 -6.02 33.12 10.54
CA PRO A 45 -6.90 32.01 10.88
C PRO A 45 -8.22 32.05 10.10
N ASN A 46 -8.86 33.21 10.02
CA ASN A 46 -10.11 33.40 9.26
C ASN A 46 -9.92 33.24 7.76
N LEU A 47 -8.75 33.66 7.22
CA LEU A 47 -8.42 33.46 5.82
C LEU A 47 -8.24 31.98 5.49
N ILE A 48 -7.51 31.23 6.34
CA ILE A 48 -7.33 29.78 6.19
C ILE A 48 -8.69 29.07 6.22
N LEU A 49 -9.59 29.45 7.13
CA LEU A 49 -10.94 28.90 7.19
C LEU A 49 -11.71 29.13 5.88
N LYS A 50 -11.72 30.37 5.35
CA LYS A 50 -12.37 30.67 4.07
C LYS A 50 -11.76 29.91 2.89
N ILE A 51 -10.44 29.81 2.83
CA ILE A 51 -9.74 29.03 1.79
C ILE A 51 -10.14 27.56 1.90
N SER A 52 -10.18 27.01 3.12
CA SER A 52 -10.58 25.62 3.35
C SER A 52 -12.02 25.34 2.93
N GLU A 53 -12.95 26.28 3.17
CA GLU A 53 -14.34 26.20 2.73
C GLU A 53 -14.44 26.22 1.20
N ILE A 54 -13.69 27.10 0.53
CA ILE A 54 -13.63 27.16 -0.93
C ILE A 54 -13.10 25.85 -1.51
N TYR A 55 -12.00 25.32 -0.96
CA TYR A 55 -11.44 24.03 -1.39
C TYR A 55 -12.41 22.89 -1.14
N LYS A 56 -13.06 22.84 0.02
CA LYS A 56 -14.08 21.84 0.34
C LYS A 56 -15.22 21.87 -0.67
N SER A 57 -15.82 23.04 -0.90
CA SER A 57 -16.92 23.18 -1.86
C SER A 57 -16.50 22.82 -3.29
N SER A 58 -15.28 23.17 -3.68
CA SER A 58 -14.70 22.78 -4.98
C SER A 58 -14.50 21.26 -5.09
N LEU A 59 -13.94 20.63 -4.06
CA LEU A 59 -13.75 19.18 -3.99
C LEU A 59 -15.08 18.46 -4.04
N GLU A 60 -16.08 18.87 -3.24
CA GLU A 60 -17.41 18.27 -3.23
C GLU A 60 -18.12 18.37 -4.59
N LYS A 61 -18.00 19.53 -5.24
CA LYS A 61 -18.58 19.78 -6.56
C LYS A 61 -17.95 18.93 -7.66
N ASN A 62 -16.63 18.74 -7.62
CA ASN A 62 -15.86 18.10 -8.70
C ASN A 62 -15.35 16.69 -8.32
N LYS A 63 -15.79 16.12 -7.19
CA LYS A 63 -15.26 14.87 -6.62
C LYS A 63 -15.22 13.72 -7.62
N GLU A 64 -16.28 13.56 -8.41
CA GLU A 64 -16.42 12.46 -9.35
C GLU A 64 -15.42 12.60 -10.50
N GLU A 65 -15.26 13.82 -11.03
CA GLU A 65 -14.29 14.12 -12.08
C GLU A 65 -12.87 13.84 -11.60
N TYR A 66 -12.50 14.31 -10.41
CA TYR A 66 -11.16 14.07 -9.84
C TYR A 66 -10.89 12.58 -9.60
N ILE A 67 -11.84 11.85 -9.03
CA ILE A 67 -11.71 10.41 -8.80
C ILE A 67 -11.58 9.66 -10.13
N ASN A 68 -12.43 9.98 -11.11
CA ASN A 68 -12.39 9.32 -12.42
C ASN A 68 -11.09 9.61 -13.16
N TYR A 69 -10.64 10.86 -13.17
CA TYR A 69 -9.36 11.25 -13.74
C TYR A 69 -8.20 10.46 -13.12
N ASN A 70 -8.15 10.38 -11.78
CA ASN A 70 -7.12 9.62 -11.10
C ASN A 70 -7.20 8.11 -11.40
N ASN A 71 -8.40 7.53 -11.44
CA ASN A 71 -8.60 6.13 -11.81
C ASN A 71 -8.11 5.84 -13.23
N ASP A 72 -8.37 6.73 -14.18
CA ASP A 72 -7.92 6.58 -15.57
C ASP A 72 -6.39 6.71 -15.69
N LEU A 73 -5.77 7.60 -14.92
CA LEU A 73 -4.32 7.71 -14.81
C LEU A 73 -3.69 6.40 -14.29
N ILE A 74 -4.23 5.85 -13.19
CA ILE A 74 -3.77 4.60 -12.60
C ILE A 74 -3.92 3.45 -13.60
N LYS A 75 -5.11 3.26 -14.18
CA LYS A 75 -5.36 2.22 -15.19
C LYS A 75 -4.41 2.33 -16.37
N GLY A 76 -4.17 3.55 -16.85
CA GLY A 76 -3.23 3.80 -17.94
C GLY A 76 -1.80 3.41 -17.57
N PHE A 77 -1.37 3.71 -16.34
CA PHE A 77 -0.07 3.29 -15.82
C PHE A 77 0.03 1.75 -15.72
N GLU A 78 -0.93 1.11 -15.05
CA GLU A 78 -0.96 -0.35 -14.86
C GLU A 78 -0.97 -1.09 -16.21
N GLY A 79 -1.72 -0.59 -17.19
CA GLY A 79 -1.73 -1.14 -18.54
C GLY A 79 -0.35 -1.11 -19.20
N ARG A 80 0.34 0.03 -19.17
CA ARG A 80 1.71 0.14 -19.73
C ARG A 80 2.71 -0.73 -18.98
N LEU A 81 2.59 -0.80 -17.65
CA LEU A 81 3.43 -1.64 -16.81
C LEU A 81 3.26 -3.12 -17.19
N TYR A 82 2.01 -3.57 -17.31
CA TYR A 82 1.70 -4.93 -17.71
C TYR A 82 2.20 -5.24 -19.11
N GLU A 83 1.98 -4.38 -20.11
CA GLU A 83 2.52 -4.61 -21.46
C GLU A 83 4.05 -4.73 -21.47
N THR A 84 4.73 -3.97 -20.61
CA THR A 84 6.21 -4.05 -20.48
C THR A 84 6.67 -5.36 -19.83
N TRP A 85 5.96 -5.81 -18.79
CA TRP A 85 6.37 -6.94 -17.93
C TRP A 85 5.48 -8.18 -18.06
N LYS A 86 4.74 -8.29 -19.15
CA LYS A 86 3.71 -9.31 -19.37
C LYS A 86 4.23 -10.72 -19.12
N ALA A 87 5.30 -11.09 -19.81
CA ALA A 87 5.84 -12.45 -19.75
C ALA A 87 6.21 -12.91 -18.32
N PRO A 88 7.03 -12.18 -17.54
CA PRO A 88 7.34 -12.59 -16.17
C PRO A 88 6.14 -12.54 -15.22
N LEU A 89 5.22 -11.57 -15.39
CA LEU A 89 4.01 -11.50 -14.57
C LEU A 89 3.08 -12.68 -14.84
N ASP A 90 2.86 -13.05 -16.09
CA ASP A 90 2.01 -14.18 -16.49
C ASP A 90 2.60 -15.51 -15.98
N ILE A 91 3.92 -15.69 -16.08
CA ILE A 91 4.62 -16.87 -15.54
C ILE A 91 4.45 -16.94 -14.01
N PHE A 92 4.61 -15.82 -13.31
CA PHE A 92 4.46 -15.80 -11.87
C PHE A 92 3.00 -16.06 -11.45
N GLU A 93 2.02 -15.56 -12.20
CA GLU A 93 0.60 -15.85 -11.98
C GLU A 93 0.30 -17.33 -12.14
N LEU A 94 0.84 -17.95 -13.20
CA LEU A 94 0.72 -19.39 -13.41
C LEU A 94 1.37 -20.21 -12.29
N LEU A 95 2.53 -19.79 -11.79
CA LEU A 95 3.19 -20.44 -10.66
C LEU A 95 2.31 -20.39 -9.39
N ILE A 96 1.68 -19.26 -9.12
CA ILE A 96 0.73 -19.12 -7.99
C ILE A 96 -0.44 -20.10 -8.15
N VAL A 97 -1.01 -20.20 -9.36
CA VAL A 97 -2.10 -21.15 -9.65
C VAL A 97 -1.66 -22.59 -9.40
N MET A 98 -0.52 -23.01 -9.97
CA MET A 98 0.01 -24.37 -9.78
C MET A 98 0.25 -24.68 -8.30
N CYS A 99 0.91 -23.78 -7.56
CA CYS A 99 1.16 -23.96 -6.13
C CYS A 99 -0.15 -24.08 -5.33
N ARG A 100 -1.17 -23.28 -5.68
CA ARG A 100 -2.49 -23.33 -5.04
C ARG A 100 -3.18 -24.67 -5.30
N GLU A 101 -3.16 -25.15 -6.54
CA GLU A 101 -3.76 -26.44 -6.91
C GLU A 101 -3.06 -27.61 -6.21
N MET A 102 -1.73 -27.67 -6.27
CA MET A 102 -0.94 -28.70 -5.60
C MET A 102 -1.19 -28.72 -4.09
N GLY A 103 -1.17 -27.54 -3.45
CA GLY A 103 -1.46 -27.42 -2.02
C GLY A 103 -2.89 -27.82 -1.67
N GLY A 104 -3.85 -27.47 -2.53
CA GLY A 104 -5.25 -27.86 -2.40
C GLY A 104 -5.45 -29.37 -2.48
N GLU A 105 -4.78 -30.04 -3.42
CA GLU A 105 -4.83 -31.50 -3.55
C GLU A 105 -4.25 -32.21 -2.32
N ILE A 106 -3.06 -31.78 -1.87
CA ILE A 106 -2.41 -32.31 -0.67
C ILE A 106 -3.30 -32.12 0.56
N ASN A 107 -3.80 -30.90 0.77
CA ASN A 107 -4.68 -30.59 1.90
C ASN A 107 -5.97 -31.43 1.82
N SER A 108 -6.60 -31.55 0.65
CA SER A 108 -7.80 -32.37 0.47
C SER A 108 -7.59 -33.83 0.86
N LYS A 109 -6.47 -34.44 0.43
CA LYS A 109 -6.10 -35.81 0.81
C LYS A 109 -5.87 -35.93 2.32
N PHE A 110 -5.10 -35.01 2.89
CA PHE A 110 -4.76 -34.98 4.31
C PHE A 110 -5.98 -34.81 5.24
N ARG A 111 -6.99 -34.07 4.80
CA ARG A 111 -8.22 -33.82 5.58
C ARG A 111 -9.20 -35.00 5.57
N LYS A 112 -9.01 -36.01 4.72
CA LYS A 112 -9.87 -37.20 4.70
C LYS A 112 -9.78 -37.97 6.01
N LYS A 113 -10.91 -38.53 6.45
CA LYS A 113 -10.98 -39.35 7.69
C LYS A 113 -10.10 -40.59 7.63
N GLU A 114 -9.96 -41.17 6.44
CA GLU A 114 -9.20 -42.38 6.14
C GLU A 114 -7.67 -42.14 6.13
N PHE A 115 -7.21 -40.89 6.16
CA PHE A 115 -5.79 -40.57 6.18
C PHE A 115 -5.20 -40.86 7.56
N THR A 116 -4.38 -41.91 7.66
CA THR A 116 -3.85 -42.46 8.91
C THR A 116 -2.57 -41.78 9.40
N GLU A 117 -1.80 -41.15 8.51
CA GLU A 117 -0.50 -40.52 8.81
C GLU A 117 -0.64 -39.04 9.24
N LYS A 118 -1.48 -38.77 10.24
CA LYS A 118 -1.63 -37.40 10.74
C LYS A 118 -0.42 -37.02 11.60
N SER A 119 0.31 -35.98 11.18
CA SER A 119 1.45 -35.42 11.91
C SER A 119 1.32 -33.90 12.04
N TYR A 120 1.90 -33.34 13.10
CA TYR A 120 1.93 -31.89 13.28
C TYR A 120 2.81 -31.21 12.24
N LYS A 121 3.86 -31.88 11.75
CA LYS A 121 4.64 -31.41 10.60
C LYS A 121 3.77 -31.17 9.38
N LEU A 122 2.98 -32.17 8.98
CA LEU A 122 2.15 -32.06 7.79
C LEU A 122 1.10 -30.95 7.95
N GLU A 123 0.53 -30.80 9.15
CA GLU A 123 -0.40 -29.72 9.48
C GLU A 123 0.26 -28.33 9.34
N VAL A 124 1.43 -28.14 9.95
CA VAL A 124 2.17 -26.88 9.91
C VAL A 124 2.62 -26.53 8.49
N LEU A 125 3.21 -27.49 7.77
CA LEU A 125 3.68 -27.28 6.40
C LEU A 125 2.53 -26.95 5.45
N THR A 126 1.37 -27.60 5.58
CA THR A 126 0.19 -27.29 4.76
C THR A 126 -0.30 -25.87 5.02
N ARG A 127 -0.29 -25.40 6.28
CA ARG A 127 -0.66 -24.02 6.63
C ARG A 127 0.36 -22.99 6.13
N LEU A 128 1.65 -23.27 6.29
CA LEU A 128 2.73 -22.40 5.79
C LEU A 128 2.70 -22.29 4.27
N HIS A 129 2.41 -23.38 3.56
CA HIS A 129 2.21 -23.37 2.11
C HIS A 129 1.05 -22.46 1.70
N ALA A 130 -0.12 -22.63 2.32
CA ALA A 130 -1.29 -21.77 2.06
C ALA A 130 -1.00 -20.29 2.34
N HIS A 131 -0.30 -20.01 3.45
CA HIS A 131 0.13 -18.64 3.78
C HIS A 131 1.09 -18.07 2.73
N THR A 132 2.06 -18.86 2.28
CA THR A 132 3.04 -18.46 1.25
C THR A 132 2.37 -18.16 -0.08
N VAL A 133 1.35 -18.95 -0.47
CA VAL A 133 0.53 -18.68 -1.67
C VAL A 133 -0.22 -17.35 -1.55
N ASN A 134 -0.72 -17.00 -0.37
CA ASN A 134 -1.36 -15.69 -0.14
C ASN A 134 -0.35 -14.54 -0.26
N ILE A 135 0.84 -14.67 0.34
CA ILE A 135 1.91 -13.68 0.18
C ILE A 135 2.28 -13.51 -1.30
N ALA A 136 2.36 -14.60 -2.07
CA ALA A 136 2.62 -14.54 -3.50
C ALA A 136 1.53 -13.78 -4.27
N CYS A 137 0.25 -13.92 -3.88
CA CYS A 137 -0.82 -13.10 -4.43
C CYS A 137 -0.66 -11.61 -4.08
N GLU A 138 -0.27 -11.26 -2.86
CA GLU A 138 0.01 -9.86 -2.48
C GLU A 138 1.15 -9.28 -3.30
N ILE A 139 2.25 -10.02 -3.46
CA ILE A 139 3.38 -9.65 -4.32
C ILE A 139 2.88 -9.37 -5.74
N MET A 140 2.06 -10.27 -6.31
CA MET A 140 1.52 -10.10 -7.66
C MET A 140 0.74 -8.79 -7.80
N GLN A 141 -0.14 -8.47 -6.84
CA GLN A 141 -0.93 -7.23 -6.88
C GLN A 141 -0.03 -5.99 -6.74
N LEU A 142 0.96 -6.03 -5.86
CA LEU A 142 1.92 -4.94 -5.68
C LEU A 142 2.74 -4.70 -6.95
N LEU A 143 3.19 -5.77 -7.61
CA LEU A 143 3.89 -5.67 -8.89
C LEU A 143 2.97 -5.12 -9.99
N LYS A 144 1.73 -5.60 -10.10
CA LYS A 144 0.74 -5.08 -11.08
C LYS A 144 0.42 -3.59 -10.86
N GLY A 145 0.45 -3.12 -9.61
CA GLY A 145 0.26 -1.71 -9.24
C GLY A 145 1.52 -0.84 -9.27
N GLY A 146 2.69 -1.38 -9.60
CA GLY A 146 3.97 -0.63 -9.66
C GLY A 146 4.64 -0.38 -8.30
N TYR A 147 4.26 -1.08 -7.24
CA TYR A 147 4.79 -0.93 -5.88
C TYR A 147 5.96 -1.90 -5.62
N ALA A 148 7.08 -1.70 -6.32
CA ALA A 148 8.23 -2.62 -6.27
C ALA A 148 8.80 -2.83 -4.86
N ASP A 149 8.98 -1.76 -4.08
CA ASP A 149 9.53 -1.86 -2.71
C ASP A 149 8.58 -2.60 -1.77
N GLY A 150 7.26 -2.38 -1.94
CA GLY A 150 6.24 -3.13 -1.22
C GLY A 150 6.29 -4.62 -1.57
N ALA A 151 6.40 -4.95 -2.86
CA ALA A 151 6.56 -6.33 -3.31
C ALA A 151 7.83 -6.97 -2.72
N MET A 152 8.96 -6.25 -2.70
CA MET A 152 10.20 -6.72 -2.08
C MET A 152 10.06 -6.97 -0.57
N ALA A 153 9.30 -6.17 0.14
CA ALA A 153 9.00 -6.44 1.55
C ALA A 153 8.24 -7.77 1.73
N ARG A 154 7.25 -8.04 0.87
CA ARG A 154 6.49 -9.30 0.88
C ARG A 154 7.35 -10.49 0.46
N TRP A 155 8.27 -10.34 -0.50
CA TRP A 155 9.25 -11.38 -0.84
C TRP A 155 10.11 -11.80 0.37
N ARG A 156 10.49 -10.86 1.24
CA ARG A 156 11.22 -11.18 2.48
C ARG A 156 10.38 -12.02 3.44
N SER A 157 9.11 -11.68 3.65
CA SER A 157 8.18 -12.47 4.45
C SER A 157 7.94 -13.87 3.87
N MET A 158 7.88 -13.96 2.53
CA MET A 158 7.76 -15.24 1.84
C MET A 158 9.01 -16.12 2.06
N HIS A 159 10.20 -15.52 2.01
CA HIS A 159 11.46 -16.21 2.29
C HIS A 159 11.53 -16.71 3.74
N GLU A 160 11.10 -15.89 4.70
CA GLU A 160 11.00 -16.29 6.10
C GLU A 160 10.10 -17.53 6.27
N SER A 161 8.93 -17.53 5.63
CA SER A 161 8.01 -18.69 5.63
C SER A 161 8.65 -19.95 5.04
N ALA A 162 9.47 -19.81 3.99
CA ALA A 162 10.22 -20.91 3.41
C ALA A 162 11.30 -21.44 4.37
N VAL A 163 12.02 -20.56 5.06
CA VAL A 163 13.01 -20.93 6.08
C VAL A 163 12.35 -21.68 7.24
N ILE A 164 11.23 -21.16 7.76
CA ILE A 164 10.45 -21.82 8.81
C ILE A 164 9.99 -23.20 8.33
N SER A 165 9.45 -23.30 7.11
CA SER A 165 9.03 -24.59 6.54
C SER A 165 10.17 -25.60 6.52
N ARG A 166 11.38 -25.16 6.12
CA ARG A 166 12.57 -26.02 6.10
C ARG A 166 12.98 -26.48 7.49
N VAL A 167 12.94 -25.59 8.48
CA VAL A 167 13.23 -25.94 9.88
C VAL A 167 12.23 -26.98 10.37
N ILE A 168 10.93 -26.77 10.17
CA ILE A 168 9.87 -27.71 10.57
C ILE A 168 10.06 -29.08 9.93
N ASP A 169 10.32 -29.12 8.62
CA ASP A 169 10.56 -30.36 7.87
C ASP A 169 11.72 -31.19 8.46
N SER A 170 12.85 -30.52 8.73
CA SER A 170 14.05 -31.14 9.31
C SER A 170 13.98 -31.47 10.80
N SER A 171 13.00 -30.93 11.53
CA SER A 171 12.88 -31.09 12.98
C SER A 171 12.16 -32.39 13.38
N SER A 172 11.88 -32.62 14.67
CA SER A 172 10.99 -33.71 15.09
C SER A 172 9.52 -33.28 15.07
N ASP A 173 8.57 -34.22 15.04
CA ASP A 173 7.14 -33.87 15.08
C ASP A 173 6.75 -33.14 16.38
N GLU A 174 7.47 -33.38 17.48
CA GLU A 174 7.28 -32.64 18.73
C GLU A 174 7.63 -31.14 18.60
N VAL A 175 8.65 -30.80 17.81
CA VAL A 175 8.97 -29.38 17.52
C VAL A 175 7.85 -28.76 16.68
N ALA A 176 7.37 -29.47 15.66
CA ALA A 176 6.25 -29.02 14.84
C ALA A 176 4.97 -28.83 15.68
N LYS A 177 4.70 -29.72 16.64
CA LYS A 177 3.60 -29.60 17.58
C LYS A 177 3.70 -28.35 18.45
N LYS A 178 4.88 -28.05 18.98
CA LYS A 178 5.11 -26.81 19.75
C LYS A 178 4.84 -25.58 18.89
N TYR A 179 5.35 -25.55 17.66
CA TYR A 179 5.08 -24.46 16.72
C TYR A 179 3.58 -24.32 16.42
N TYR A 180 2.90 -25.44 16.15
CA TYR A 180 1.48 -25.48 15.88
C TYR A 180 0.64 -24.92 17.04
N LEU A 181 0.95 -25.34 18.27
CA LEU A 181 0.23 -24.92 19.48
C LEU A 181 0.57 -23.47 19.88
N HIS A 182 1.81 -23.03 19.68
CA HIS A 182 2.21 -21.64 19.94
C HIS A 182 1.41 -20.66 19.09
N LYS A 183 1.22 -20.98 17.80
CA LYS A 183 0.43 -20.13 16.90
C LYS A 183 -1.03 -19.99 17.35
N SER A 184 -1.60 -21.02 17.96
CA SER A 184 -2.96 -20.93 18.54
C SER A 184 -3.05 -20.02 19.77
N ILE A 185 -1.92 -19.59 20.34
CA ILE A 185 -1.85 -18.66 21.47
C ILE A 185 -1.60 -17.22 20.97
N ASP A 186 -0.75 -17.04 19.94
CA ASP A 186 -0.48 -15.72 19.34
C ASP A 186 -1.66 -15.14 18.53
N ASP A 187 -2.56 -16.00 18.01
CA ASP A 187 -3.72 -15.58 17.22
C ASP A 187 -4.92 -15.10 18.09
N PHE A 188 -4.75 -14.94 19.42
CA PHE A 188 -5.71 -14.36 20.38
C PHE A 188 -5.25 -12.99 20.91
#